data_AF-A0A954V1J6-F1
#
_entry.id   AF-A0A954V1J6-F1
#
_cell.length_a   1.000
_cell.length_b   1.000
_cell.length_c   1.000
_cell.angle_alpha   90.00
_cell.angle_beta   90.00
_cell.angle_gamma   90.00
#
_symmetry.space_group_name_H-M   'P 1'
#
loop_
_entity.id
_entity.type
_entity.pdbx_description
1 polymer ?
#
loop_
_entity_poly.entity_id
_entity_poly.type
_entity_poly.pdbx_seq_one_letter_code
_entity_poly.pdbx_strand_id
1 'polypeptide(L)'
;DDFPTAALGDSDSVQVGQWCFAAGNPFVLATNLQPSISLGIVSGVNRYQYPAGTLLEYADCIQTDAAINPGNSGGPLFDLAGNVIGINGRCSFEKRGRVNVGVGYAISARQLDYFRGMLESGRLVDHATLGATVSTDDSGRVLVSNLLSSSDAYRRGLRFGDEIVSLADRDVRTTNMFKNVLGTLPKDWRVPMSFRRNGNTTSVLVRLDGVHSEQELNELVNAEMQQNNPHPPDDPAPPPAAEEPLPPSSDADSSQVGKMIEPRLGFANYYFNRHRKEQVWQRSSAHGDFPNRRNTWRFRGSLAGENTPVEILLNSNSGSLRIRNRVFEVAYDTSMSDIVSSRRESGLIVALRAWQQYLQDGPDRLGDTIYLGKMPVYLSSDLTLANCPRHETIQSLWYDATCRLSFDPANGHTSLVEVFGDVGQ
;
A
#
# COMPACT_ATOMS: atom_id res chain seq x y z
N ASP A 1 16.95 15.88 8.96
CA ASP A 1 16.06 15.68 10.11
C ASP A 1 15.80 17.01 10.81
N ASP A 2 15.51 18.05 10.04
CA ASP A 2 15.66 19.44 10.50
C ASP A 2 14.34 20.02 11.01
N PHE A 3 13.28 19.19 11.02
CA PHE A 3 11.95 19.54 11.49
C PHE A 3 11.53 18.60 12.63
N PRO A 4 10.86 19.12 13.67
CA PRO A 4 10.25 18.28 14.68
C PRO A 4 9.22 17.34 14.04
N THR A 5 9.17 16.11 14.52
CA THR A 5 8.23 15.09 14.05
C THR A 5 7.38 14.59 15.20
N ALA A 6 6.17 14.10 14.88
CA ALA A 6 5.32 13.41 15.83
C ALA A 6 5.42 11.90 15.63
N ALA A 7 5.42 11.14 16.72
CA ALA A 7 5.35 9.70 16.67
C ALA A 7 3.95 9.24 16.21
N LEU A 8 3.89 8.19 15.41
CA LEU A 8 2.63 7.50 15.13
C LEU A 8 2.30 6.60 16.32
N GLY A 9 1.05 6.68 16.79
CA GLY A 9 0.52 5.79 17.81
C GLY A 9 -0.10 4.53 17.21
N ASP A 10 -0.31 3.51 18.04
CA ASP A 10 -1.04 2.31 17.63
C ASP A 10 -2.55 2.55 17.68
N SER A 11 -3.14 2.85 16.52
CA SER A 11 -4.58 3.05 16.40
C SER A 11 -5.42 1.77 16.59
N ASP A 12 -4.83 0.56 16.72
CA ASP A 12 -5.58 -0.69 17.01
C ASP A 12 -5.91 -0.76 18.50
N SER A 13 -5.04 -0.18 19.32
CA SER A 13 -5.20 -0.12 20.78
C SER A 13 -6.17 0.96 21.24
N VAL A 14 -6.63 1.83 20.34
CA VAL A 14 -7.54 2.93 20.65
C VAL A 14 -8.90 2.40 21.07
N GLN A 15 -9.43 2.93 22.17
CA GLN A 15 -10.69 2.51 22.77
C GLN A 15 -11.65 3.69 22.93
N VAL A 16 -12.94 3.40 22.82
CA VAL A 16 -14.00 4.38 23.08
C VAL A 16 -13.89 4.91 24.51
N GLY A 17 -14.01 6.22 24.67
CA GLY A 17 -13.89 6.92 25.95
C GLY A 17 -12.47 7.40 26.29
N GLN A 18 -11.46 7.03 25.51
CA GLN A 18 -10.12 7.61 25.67
C GLN A 18 -10.12 9.08 25.25
N TRP A 19 -9.41 9.92 26.00
CA TRP A 19 -9.19 11.32 25.64
C TRP A 19 -8.34 11.44 24.38
N CYS A 20 -8.65 12.43 23.55
CA CYS A 20 -7.88 12.75 22.36
C CYS A 20 -7.87 14.27 22.09
N PHE A 21 -6.87 14.72 21.35
CA PHE A 21 -6.71 16.11 20.95
C PHE A 21 -6.68 16.24 19.44
N ALA A 22 -7.57 17.05 18.85
CA ALA A 22 -7.47 17.42 17.45
C ALA A 22 -6.66 18.70 17.31
N ALA A 23 -5.67 18.69 16.42
CA ALA A 23 -4.86 19.85 16.09
C ALA A 23 -5.05 20.27 14.63
N GLY A 24 -5.06 21.58 14.37
CA GLY A 24 -5.17 22.10 13.01
C GLY A 24 -5.27 23.61 12.95
N ASN A 25 -5.68 24.13 11.78
CA ASN A 25 -5.94 25.56 11.57
C ASN A 25 -7.40 25.77 11.14
N PRO A 26 -8.38 25.54 12.04
CA PRO A 26 -9.80 25.70 11.73
C PRO A 26 -10.08 27.12 11.22
N PHE A 27 -10.80 27.20 10.10
CA PHE A 27 -11.19 28.44 9.43
C PHE A 27 -10.01 29.37 9.09
N VAL A 28 -8.78 28.85 9.07
CA VAL A 28 -7.54 29.58 8.76
C VAL A 28 -7.30 30.78 9.69
N LEU A 29 -7.71 30.66 10.96
CA LEU A 29 -7.62 31.76 11.94
C LEU A 29 -6.22 31.89 12.57
N ALA A 30 -5.42 30.84 12.57
CA ALA A 30 -4.10 30.83 13.18
C ALA A 30 -3.04 31.48 12.28
N THR A 31 -3.04 32.82 12.20
CA THR A 31 -2.05 33.60 11.44
C THR A 31 -0.68 33.68 12.12
N ASN A 32 -0.61 33.38 13.42
CA ASN A 32 0.62 33.36 14.22
C ASN A 32 1.39 32.02 14.13
N LEU A 33 1.01 31.13 13.20
CA LEU A 33 1.60 29.80 13.00
C LEU A 33 1.52 28.87 14.22
N GLN A 34 0.61 29.13 15.17
CA GLN A 34 0.32 28.25 16.30
C GLN A 34 -0.98 27.47 16.05
N PRO A 35 -0.98 26.13 16.02
CA PRO A 35 -2.20 25.38 15.73
C PRO A 35 -3.24 25.57 16.84
N SER A 36 -4.52 25.53 16.45
CA SER A 36 -5.61 25.39 17.43
C SER A 36 -5.70 23.94 17.87
N ILE A 37 -5.91 23.73 19.17
CA ILE A 37 -6.09 22.42 19.79
C ILE A 37 -7.49 22.33 20.38
N SER A 38 -8.22 21.26 20.09
CA SER A 38 -9.48 20.92 20.75
C SER A 38 -9.37 19.57 21.46
N LEU A 39 -9.90 19.50 22.68
CA LEU A 39 -9.98 18.28 23.47
C LEU A 39 -11.33 17.61 23.23
N GLY A 40 -11.33 16.29 23.14
CA GLY A 40 -12.53 15.46 23.19
C GLY A 40 -12.18 14.04 23.64
N ILE A 41 -13.08 13.12 23.36
CA ILE A 41 -12.90 11.69 23.53
C ILE A 41 -13.04 10.98 22.19
N VAL A 42 -12.55 9.74 22.15
CA VAL A 42 -12.88 8.78 21.11
C VAL A 42 -14.31 8.31 21.33
N SER A 43 -15.21 8.71 20.44
CA SER A 43 -16.64 8.35 20.46
C SER A 43 -16.92 7.02 19.75
N GLY A 44 -15.98 6.55 18.92
CA GLY A 44 -16.13 5.31 18.17
C GLY A 44 -14.85 4.91 17.46
N VAL A 45 -14.66 3.61 17.26
CA VAL A 45 -13.59 3.04 16.44
C VAL A 45 -14.16 2.20 15.30
N ASN A 46 -13.34 1.92 14.31
CA ASN A 46 -13.68 1.09 13.16
C ASN A 46 -14.92 1.59 12.40
N ARG A 47 -15.14 2.90 12.34
CA ARG A 47 -16.29 3.49 11.67
C ARG A 47 -16.07 3.53 10.16
N TYR A 48 -17.15 3.30 9.43
CA TYR A 48 -17.19 3.43 7.99
C TYR A 48 -18.04 4.64 7.61
N GLN A 49 -17.51 5.55 6.81
CA GLN A 49 -18.27 6.63 6.19
C GLN A 49 -18.13 6.52 4.67
N TYR A 50 -19.22 6.11 4.03
CA TYR A 50 -19.28 6.00 2.58
C TYR A 50 -19.05 7.35 1.89
N PRO A 51 -18.60 7.34 0.63
CA PRO A 51 -18.49 8.53 -0.20
C PRO A 51 -19.88 9.14 -0.41
N ALA A 52 -20.17 10.26 0.25
CA ALA A 52 -21.49 10.91 0.25
C ALA A 52 -21.50 12.10 -0.71
N GLY A 53 -21.40 11.82 -2.02
CA GLY A 53 -21.33 12.85 -3.06
C GLY A 53 -19.92 13.42 -3.30
N THR A 54 -18.88 12.75 -2.79
CA THR A 54 -17.46 13.04 -3.02
C THR A 54 -16.69 11.75 -3.30
N LEU A 55 -15.48 11.84 -3.85
CA LEU A 55 -14.56 10.68 -3.93
C LEU A 55 -14.03 10.24 -2.55
N LEU A 56 -14.16 11.08 -1.53
CA LEU A 56 -13.64 10.81 -0.19
C LEU A 56 -14.46 9.75 0.56
N GLU A 57 -13.86 8.59 0.74
CA GLU A 57 -14.32 7.49 1.58
C GLU A 57 -13.48 7.42 2.86
N TYR A 58 -14.11 7.22 4.01
CA TYR A 58 -13.40 7.04 5.28
C TYR A 58 -13.64 5.62 5.78
N ALA A 59 -12.68 4.76 5.48
CA ALA A 59 -12.61 3.40 5.97
C ALA A 59 -11.88 3.36 7.32
N ASP A 60 -12.35 2.51 8.22
CA ASP A 60 -11.79 2.20 9.53
C ASP A 60 -11.43 3.43 10.37
N CYS A 61 -12.26 4.48 10.29
CA CYS A 61 -11.97 5.76 10.90
C CYS A 61 -12.29 5.77 12.42
N ILE A 62 -11.57 6.63 13.12
CA ILE A 62 -11.79 6.97 14.52
C ILE A 62 -12.80 8.11 14.54
N GLN A 63 -13.88 7.93 15.29
CA GLN A 63 -14.87 8.96 15.55
C GLN A 63 -14.54 9.67 16.87
N THR A 64 -14.64 10.98 16.89
CA THR A 64 -14.39 11.81 18.08
C THR A 64 -15.43 12.93 18.21
N ASP A 65 -15.66 13.40 19.42
CA ASP A 65 -16.43 14.61 19.71
C ASP A 65 -15.55 15.87 19.84
N ALA A 66 -14.22 15.73 19.71
CA ALA A 66 -13.31 16.87 19.61
C ALA A 66 -13.73 17.77 18.43
N ALA A 67 -13.62 19.08 18.63
CA ALA A 67 -14.08 20.05 17.64
C ALA A 67 -13.20 19.99 16.37
N ILE A 68 -13.74 19.37 15.32
CA ILE A 68 -13.14 19.28 13.98
C ILE A 68 -13.99 20.10 13.00
N ASN A 69 -13.42 21.17 12.47
CA ASN A 69 -14.00 22.11 11.49
C ASN A 69 -13.13 22.21 10.21
N PRO A 70 -13.64 22.80 9.10
CA PRO A 70 -12.83 23.06 7.91
C PRO A 70 -11.51 23.76 8.27
N GLY A 71 -10.39 23.29 7.74
CA GLY A 71 -9.03 23.73 8.14
C GLY A 71 -8.34 22.83 9.18
N ASN A 72 -9.06 21.89 9.80
CA ASN A 72 -8.42 20.78 10.53
C ASN A 72 -8.06 19.60 9.62
N SER A 73 -8.65 19.50 8.43
CA SER A 73 -8.38 18.40 7.49
C SER A 73 -6.90 18.31 7.16
N GLY A 74 -6.32 17.11 7.32
CA GLY A 74 -4.86 16.88 7.20
C GLY A 74 -4.09 17.04 8.52
N GLY A 75 -4.69 17.67 9.54
CA GLY A 75 -4.13 17.79 10.87
C GLY A 75 -4.27 16.50 11.71
N PRO A 76 -3.41 16.29 12.72
CA PRO A 76 -3.40 15.07 13.52
C PRO A 76 -4.50 15.03 14.59
N LEU A 77 -4.94 13.81 14.89
CA LEU A 77 -5.63 13.44 16.12
C LEU A 77 -4.62 12.75 17.03
N PHE A 78 -4.38 13.32 18.21
CA PHE A 78 -3.40 12.83 19.18
C PHE A 78 -4.06 12.06 20.33
N ASP A 79 -3.35 11.06 20.86
CA ASP A 79 -3.61 10.52 22.19
C ASP A 79 -3.05 11.43 23.31
N LEU A 80 -3.24 11.04 24.58
CA LEU A 80 -2.73 11.79 25.73
C LEU A 80 -1.20 11.84 25.83
N ALA A 81 -0.49 10.92 25.16
CA ALA A 81 0.97 10.89 25.12
C ALA A 81 1.53 11.73 23.97
N GLY A 82 0.67 12.33 23.13
CA GLY A 82 1.08 13.12 21.98
C GLY A 82 1.42 12.28 20.74
N ASN A 83 1.06 11.00 20.71
CA ASN A 83 1.20 10.17 19.51
C ASN A 83 0.02 10.39 18.58
N VAL A 84 0.27 10.43 17.27
CA VAL A 84 -0.76 10.57 16.24
C VAL A 84 -1.49 9.24 16.09
N ILE A 85 -2.76 9.20 16.50
CA ILE A 85 -3.64 8.03 16.36
C ILE A 85 -4.53 8.11 15.12
N GLY A 86 -4.62 9.28 14.48
CA GLY A 86 -5.29 9.45 13.20
C GLY A 86 -5.08 10.81 12.57
N ILE A 87 -5.60 10.99 11.35
CA ILE A 87 -5.56 12.25 10.59
C ILE A 87 -7.00 12.75 10.41
N ASN A 88 -7.28 13.93 10.94
CA ASN A 88 -8.59 14.56 10.84
C ASN A 88 -8.92 14.83 9.38
N GLY A 89 -10.16 14.55 8.97
CA GLY A 89 -10.54 14.79 7.58
C GLY A 89 -12.00 15.16 7.37
N ARG A 90 -12.92 14.61 8.18
CA ARG A 90 -14.37 14.79 7.99
C ARG A 90 -15.07 15.05 9.30
N CYS A 91 -16.20 15.75 9.25
CA CYS A 91 -17.12 15.87 10.38
C CYS A 91 -18.55 16.00 9.88
N SER A 92 -19.51 15.75 10.76
CA SER A 92 -20.91 16.08 10.54
C SER A 92 -21.14 17.56 10.78
N PHE A 93 -21.87 18.18 9.86
CA PHE A 93 -22.16 19.61 9.89
C PHE A 93 -23.64 19.87 10.19
N GLU A 94 -23.91 20.96 10.88
CA GLU A 94 -25.25 21.56 10.86
C GLU A 94 -25.54 22.10 9.45
N LYS A 95 -26.78 21.89 8.96
CA LYS A 95 -27.21 22.13 7.56
C LYS A 95 -26.86 23.50 6.96
N ARG A 96 -26.54 24.52 7.77
CA ARG A 96 -26.22 25.89 7.30
C ARG A 96 -24.87 26.44 7.76
N GLY A 97 -24.16 25.80 8.69
CA GLY A 97 -22.99 26.43 9.34
C GLY A 97 -21.62 25.88 8.93
N ARG A 98 -21.53 24.66 8.37
CA ARG A 98 -20.26 23.89 8.29
C ARG A 98 -19.47 23.90 9.62
N VAL A 99 -20.20 23.89 10.74
CA VAL A 99 -19.66 23.78 12.10
C VAL A 99 -19.89 22.35 12.60
N ASN A 100 -18.89 21.83 13.30
CA ASN A 100 -18.93 20.56 14.00
C ASN A 100 -20.11 20.49 14.98
N VAL A 101 -20.83 19.36 14.99
CA VAL A 101 -21.94 19.10 15.93
C VAL A 101 -21.62 17.99 16.94
N GLY A 102 -20.34 17.76 17.23
CA GLY A 102 -19.85 16.71 18.13
C GLY A 102 -19.56 15.36 17.45
N VAL A 103 -19.44 15.34 16.12
CA VAL A 103 -19.14 14.11 15.36
C VAL A 103 -18.07 14.40 14.30
N GLY A 104 -16.82 14.17 14.67
CA GLY A 104 -15.66 14.21 13.78
C GLY A 104 -15.14 12.81 13.45
N TYR A 105 -14.42 12.70 12.33
CA TYR A 105 -13.82 11.46 11.84
C TYR A 105 -12.37 11.70 11.41
N ALA A 106 -11.49 10.82 11.90
CA ALA A 106 -10.08 10.77 11.56
C ALA A 106 -9.73 9.43 10.91
N ILE A 107 -8.98 9.46 9.81
CA ILE A 107 -8.38 8.27 9.19
C ILE A 107 -7.39 7.68 10.21
N SER A 108 -7.44 6.37 10.45
CA SER A 108 -6.59 5.75 11.47
C SER A 108 -5.10 5.82 11.12
N ALA A 109 -4.24 5.93 12.14
CA ALA A 109 -2.79 5.89 11.95
C ALA A 109 -2.31 4.59 11.28
N ARG A 110 -3.01 3.47 11.49
CA ARG A 110 -2.78 2.20 10.77
C ARG A 110 -2.93 2.34 9.27
N GLN A 111 -4.00 2.97 8.79
CA GLN A 111 -4.18 3.17 7.36
C GLN A 111 -3.05 4.04 6.80
N LEU A 112 -2.68 5.12 7.51
CA LEU A 112 -1.51 5.92 7.12
C LEU A 112 -0.24 5.07 7.03
N ASP A 113 0.02 4.23 8.03
CA ASP A 113 1.17 3.34 8.10
C ASP A 113 1.24 2.32 6.93
N TYR A 114 0.08 1.83 6.45
CA TYR A 114 0.01 0.96 5.28
C TYR A 114 0.43 1.66 3.99
N PHE A 115 0.08 2.93 3.81
CA PHE A 115 0.40 3.70 2.60
C PHE A 115 1.72 4.48 2.69
N ARG A 116 2.21 4.74 3.90
CA ARG A 116 3.33 5.64 4.18
C ARG A 116 4.57 5.36 3.33
N GLY A 117 5.02 4.10 3.29
CA GLY A 117 6.24 3.75 2.54
C GLY A 117 6.13 4.01 1.03
N MET A 118 4.94 3.87 0.46
CA MET A 118 4.69 4.17 -0.95
C MET A 118 4.64 5.68 -1.20
N LEU A 119 3.93 6.41 -0.36
CA LEU A 119 3.80 7.87 -0.43
C LEU A 119 5.15 8.58 -0.24
N GLU A 120 5.95 8.14 0.73
CA GLU A 120 7.32 8.64 0.96
C GLU A 120 8.25 8.36 -0.23
N SER A 121 7.92 7.39 -1.08
CA SER A 121 8.65 7.12 -2.31
C SER A 121 8.16 7.96 -3.50
N GLY A 122 7.24 8.89 -3.25
CA GLY A 122 6.67 9.80 -4.25
C GLY A 122 5.72 9.12 -5.23
N ARG A 123 5.22 7.92 -4.93
CA ARG A 123 4.27 7.19 -5.80
C ARG A 123 2.86 7.73 -5.68
N LEU A 124 2.16 7.77 -6.80
CA LEU A 124 0.70 7.74 -6.81
C LEU A 124 0.25 6.33 -6.37
N VAL A 125 -0.69 6.30 -5.44
CA VAL A 125 -1.16 5.07 -4.79
C VAL A 125 -2.66 4.93 -4.98
N ASP A 126 -3.13 3.70 -4.85
CA ASP A 126 -4.54 3.37 -5.00
C ASP A 126 -4.96 2.34 -3.94
N HIS A 127 -6.23 2.37 -3.60
CA HIS A 127 -6.83 1.42 -2.67
C HIS A 127 -7.02 0.06 -3.33
N ALA A 128 -7.15 -0.96 -2.49
CA ALA A 128 -7.37 -2.32 -2.91
C ALA A 128 -8.81 -2.58 -3.36
N THR A 129 -8.96 -3.51 -4.30
CA THR A 129 -10.20 -4.25 -4.55
C THR A 129 -9.95 -5.75 -4.49
N LEU A 130 -10.98 -6.52 -4.13
CA LEU A 130 -10.96 -7.98 -4.24
C LEU A 130 -11.29 -8.45 -5.67
N GLY A 131 -11.72 -7.53 -6.54
CA GLY A 131 -12.32 -7.87 -7.84
C GLY A 131 -13.67 -8.57 -7.68
N ALA A 132 -14.36 -8.33 -6.56
CA ALA A 132 -15.64 -8.95 -6.23
C ALA A 132 -16.62 -7.91 -5.68
N THR A 133 -17.90 -8.07 -5.99
CA THR A 133 -18.97 -7.36 -5.29
C THR A 133 -19.67 -8.31 -4.32
N VAL A 134 -20.14 -7.75 -3.21
CA VAL A 134 -20.83 -8.52 -2.17
C VAL A 134 -22.13 -7.87 -1.75
N SER A 135 -23.09 -8.70 -1.35
CA SER A 135 -24.37 -8.29 -0.78
C SER A 135 -24.58 -8.97 0.55
N THR A 136 -25.18 -8.27 1.51
CA THR A 136 -25.62 -8.87 2.77
C THR A 136 -27.01 -9.47 2.56
N ASP A 137 -27.19 -10.75 2.86
CA ASP A 137 -28.50 -11.40 2.80
C ASP A 137 -29.33 -11.18 4.08
N ASP A 138 -30.58 -11.64 4.08
CA ASP A 138 -31.50 -11.48 5.22
C ASP A 138 -31.03 -12.19 6.50
N SER A 139 -30.10 -13.14 6.38
CA SER A 139 -29.49 -13.84 7.50
C SER A 139 -28.21 -13.16 8.01
N GLY A 140 -27.82 -12.03 7.43
CA GLY A 140 -26.61 -11.30 7.79
C GLY A 140 -25.32 -11.92 7.24
N ARG A 141 -25.41 -12.80 6.24
CA ARG A 141 -24.24 -13.36 5.54
C ARG A 141 -23.81 -12.43 4.41
N VAL A 142 -22.50 -12.30 4.22
CA VAL A 142 -21.94 -11.47 3.15
C VAL A 142 -21.61 -12.35 1.95
N LEU A 143 -22.50 -12.38 0.97
CA LEU A 143 -22.42 -13.26 -0.19
C LEU A 143 -21.77 -12.57 -1.38
N VAL A 144 -20.92 -13.30 -2.10
CA VAL A 144 -20.34 -12.86 -3.37
C VAL A 144 -21.43 -12.80 -4.45
N SER A 145 -21.71 -11.60 -4.94
CA SER A 145 -22.72 -11.32 -5.97
C SER A 145 -22.13 -11.07 -7.36
N ASN A 146 -20.84 -10.76 -7.44
CA ASN A 146 -20.09 -10.75 -8.71
C ASN A 146 -18.61 -10.99 -8.41
N LEU A 147 -17.89 -11.54 -9.38
CA LEU A 147 -16.47 -11.86 -9.25
C LEU A 147 -15.79 -11.80 -10.61
N LEU A 148 -14.77 -10.95 -10.72
CA LEU A 148 -13.93 -10.86 -11.91
C LEU A 148 -13.10 -12.13 -12.04
N SER A 149 -13.13 -12.76 -13.21
CA SER A 149 -12.37 -14.00 -13.49
C SER A 149 -10.86 -13.79 -13.48
N SER A 150 -10.40 -12.57 -13.75
CA SER A 150 -8.99 -12.16 -13.70
C SER A 150 -8.46 -11.99 -12.27
N SER A 151 -9.33 -11.79 -11.27
CA SER A 151 -8.93 -11.54 -9.89
C SER A 151 -8.16 -12.73 -9.27
N ASP A 152 -7.23 -12.44 -8.35
CA ASP A 152 -6.59 -13.51 -7.56
C ASP A 152 -7.62 -14.27 -6.72
N ALA A 153 -8.67 -13.59 -6.23
CA ALA A 153 -9.73 -14.23 -5.47
C ALA A 153 -10.41 -15.38 -6.24
N TYR A 154 -10.71 -15.18 -7.52
CA TYR A 154 -11.21 -16.24 -8.39
C TYR A 154 -10.19 -17.37 -8.55
N ARG A 155 -8.93 -17.05 -8.82
CA ARG A 155 -7.84 -18.03 -8.93
C ARG A 155 -7.63 -18.83 -7.64
N ARG A 156 -7.91 -18.25 -6.47
CA ARG A 156 -7.87 -18.89 -5.15
C ARG A 156 -9.09 -19.73 -4.80
N GLY A 157 -10.10 -19.80 -5.69
CA GLY A 157 -11.24 -20.71 -5.55
C GLY A 157 -12.53 -20.05 -5.07
N LEU A 158 -12.54 -18.75 -4.80
CA LEU A 158 -13.76 -17.99 -4.49
C LEU A 158 -14.72 -18.06 -5.69
N ARG A 159 -16.02 -18.23 -5.45
CA ARG A 159 -17.04 -18.27 -6.51
C ARG A 159 -18.25 -17.43 -6.11
N PHE A 160 -19.09 -17.13 -7.10
CA PHE A 160 -20.41 -16.54 -6.89
C PHE A 160 -21.21 -17.37 -5.88
N GLY A 161 -21.89 -16.68 -4.96
CA GLY A 161 -22.70 -17.29 -3.90
C GLY A 161 -21.92 -17.74 -2.65
N ASP A 162 -20.59 -17.69 -2.67
CA ASP A 162 -19.81 -17.95 -1.46
C ASP A 162 -20.03 -16.86 -0.42
N GLU A 163 -19.98 -17.24 0.85
CA GLU A 163 -20.00 -16.30 1.97
C GLU A 163 -18.58 -15.88 2.33
N ILE A 164 -18.29 -14.58 2.31
CA ILE A 164 -17.05 -14.03 2.89
C ILE A 164 -17.22 -13.98 4.40
N VAL A 165 -16.35 -14.71 5.12
CA VAL A 165 -16.39 -14.82 6.58
C VAL A 165 -15.43 -13.82 7.21
N SER A 166 -14.22 -13.70 6.66
CA SER A 166 -13.21 -12.74 7.13
C SER A 166 -12.30 -12.26 6.01
N LEU A 167 -11.78 -11.04 6.16
CA LEU A 167 -10.80 -10.41 5.29
C LEU A 167 -9.79 -9.65 6.15
N ALA A 168 -8.49 -9.81 5.88
CA ALA A 168 -7.41 -9.16 6.63
C ALA A 168 -7.62 -9.29 8.16
N ASP A 169 -7.90 -10.52 8.60
CA ASP A 169 -8.10 -10.93 10.00
C ASP A 169 -9.33 -10.34 10.70
N ARG A 170 -10.20 -9.66 9.95
CA ARG A 170 -11.42 -9.06 10.48
C ARG A 170 -12.64 -9.83 10.02
N ASP A 171 -13.52 -10.14 10.97
CA ASP A 171 -14.84 -10.70 10.70
C ASP A 171 -15.62 -9.77 9.76
N VAL A 172 -16.29 -10.36 8.78
CA VAL A 172 -17.11 -9.64 7.81
C VAL A 172 -18.56 -10.13 7.94
N ARG A 173 -19.43 -9.27 8.50
CA ARG A 173 -20.86 -9.59 8.73
C ARG A 173 -21.82 -8.69 7.95
N THR A 174 -21.29 -7.66 7.29
CA THR A 174 -22.06 -6.79 6.41
C THR A 174 -21.21 -6.33 5.23
N THR A 175 -21.85 -5.91 4.15
CA THR A 175 -21.19 -5.28 3.00
C THR A 175 -20.42 -4.03 3.42
N ASN A 176 -20.94 -3.26 4.38
CA ASN A 176 -20.22 -2.10 4.92
C ASN A 176 -18.96 -2.51 5.65
N MET A 177 -18.98 -3.59 6.46
CA MET A 177 -17.76 -4.10 7.09
C MET A 177 -16.73 -4.57 6.05
N PHE A 178 -17.18 -5.27 5.00
CA PHE A 178 -16.30 -5.68 3.91
C PHE A 178 -15.60 -4.47 3.27
N LYS A 179 -16.36 -3.44 2.87
CA LYS A 179 -15.81 -2.20 2.31
C LYS A 179 -14.92 -1.46 3.30
N ASN A 180 -15.30 -1.44 4.57
CA ASN A 180 -14.55 -0.78 5.64
C ASN A 180 -13.16 -1.39 5.86
N VAL A 181 -13.02 -2.71 5.70
CA VAL A 181 -11.71 -3.36 5.76
C VAL A 181 -10.93 -3.07 4.48
N LEU A 182 -11.55 -3.34 3.32
CA LEU A 182 -10.91 -3.25 2.02
C LEU A 182 -10.40 -1.83 1.71
N GLY A 183 -11.17 -0.80 2.06
CA GLY A 183 -10.82 0.61 1.88
C GLY A 183 -9.67 1.10 2.77
N THR A 184 -9.07 0.24 3.61
CA THR A 184 -7.81 0.56 4.31
C THR A 184 -6.59 -0.03 3.64
N LEU A 185 -6.77 -0.99 2.73
CA LEU A 185 -5.68 -1.82 2.23
C LEU A 185 -5.12 -1.22 0.93
N PRO A 186 -3.78 -1.19 0.76
CA PRO A 186 -3.18 -0.86 -0.51
C PRO A 186 -3.41 -1.95 -1.55
N LYS A 187 -3.49 -1.56 -2.83
CA LYS A 187 -3.42 -2.52 -3.93
C LYS A 187 -2.13 -3.35 -3.85
N ASP A 188 -2.12 -4.50 -4.52
CA ASP A 188 -1.00 -5.45 -4.60
C ASP A 188 -0.64 -6.20 -3.31
N TRP A 189 -1.18 -5.80 -2.16
CA TRP A 189 -0.99 -6.52 -0.91
C TRP A 189 -1.62 -7.91 -0.97
N ARG A 190 -0.97 -8.86 -0.28
CA ARG A 190 -1.58 -10.16 0.02
C ARG A 190 -2.15 -10.11 1.42
N VAL A 191 -3.37 -10.59 1.58
CA VAL A 191 -4.03 -10.63 2.89
C VAL A 191 -4.73 -11.98 3.11
N PRO A 192 -4.86 -12.44 4.36
CA PRO A 192 -5.66 -13.61 4.67
C PRO A 192 -7.14 -13.31 4.41
N MET A 193 -7.82 -14.26 3.80
CA MET A 193 -9.25 -14.22 3.55
C MET A 193 -9.83 -15.61 3.82
N SER A 194 -10.99 -15.65 4.48
CA SER A 194 -11.74 -16.90 4.64
C SER A 194 -13.13 -16.77 4.04
N PHE A 195 -13.53 -17.79 3.28
CA PHE A 195 -14.86 -17.88 2.68
C PHE A 195 -15.49 -19.25 2.94
N ARG A 196 -16.81 -19.32 2.90
CA ARG A 196 -17.58 -20.53 3.19
C ARG A 196 -18.45 -20.92 2.00
N ARG A 197 -18.39 -22.20 1.62
CA ARG A 197 -19.26 -22.82 0.61
C ARG A 197 -19.81 -24.13 1.16
N ASN A 198 -21.13 -24.29 1.15
CA ASN A 198 -21.80 -25.52 1.62
C ASN A 198 -21.37 -25.95 3.02
N GLY A 199 -21.19 -24.98 3.94
CA GLY A 199 -20.73 -25.23 5.32
C GLY A 199 -19.21 -25.39 5.48
N ASN A 200 -18.44 -25.59 4.41
CA ASN A 200 -16.99 -25.73 4.47
C ASN A 200 -16.31 -24.36 4.37
N THR A 201 -15.46 -24.03 5.34
CA THR A 201 -14.65 -22.81 5.35
C THR A 201 -13.27 -23.08 4.75
N THR A 202 -12.87 -22.23 3.81
CA THR A 202 -11.56 -22.23 3.16
C THR A 202 -10.85 -20.93 3.50
N SER A 203 -9.60 -21.02 3.97
CA SER A 203 -8.74 -19.87 4.21
C SER A 203 -7.61 -19.81 3.19
N VAL A 204 -7.39 -18.64 2.61
CA VAL A 204 -6.39 -18.40 1.56
C VAL A 204 -5.67 -17.07 1.80
N LEU A 205 -4.44 -16.95 1.30
CA LEU A 205 -3.82 -15.65 1.05
C LEU A 205 -4.23 -15.19 -0.34
N VAL A 206 -4.93 -14.06 -0.41
CA VAL A 206 -5.40 -13.47 -1.66
C VAL A 206 -4.62 -12.18 -1.96
N ARG A 207 -4.18 -12.02 -3.21
CA ARG A 207 -3.64 -10.74 -3.69
C ARG A 207 -4.77 -9.80 -4.10
N LEU A 208 -4.66 -8.54 -3.67
CA LEU A 208 -5.63 -7.51 -3.98
C LEU A 208 -5.22 -6.74 -5.23
N ASP A 209 -6.19 -6.39 -6.07
CA ASP A 209 -6.01 -5.54 -7.26
C ASP A 209 -6.23 -4.06 -6.89
N GLY A 210 -5.98 -3.15 -7.83
CA GLY A 210 -6.33 -1.73 -7.67
C GLY A 210 -7.79 -1.44 -7.99
N VAL A 211 -8.39 -0.45 -7.34
CA VAL A 211 -9.72 0.05 -7.71
C VAL A 211 -9.69 0.69 -9.10
N HIS A 212 -8.58 1.34 -9.43
CA HIS A 212 -8.35 2.04 -10.68
C HIS A 212 -7.19 1.42 -11.44
N SER A 213 -7.28 1.47 -12.77
CA SER A 213 -6.11 1.30 -13.63
C SER A 213 -5.13 2.47 -13.44
N GLU A 214 -3.87 2.29 -13.85
CA GLU A 214 -2.89 3.37 -13.76
C GLU A 214 -3.29 4.59 -14.60
N GLN A 215 -3.92 4.38 -15.76
CA GLN A 215 -4.39 5.47 -16.60
C GLN A 215 -5.49 6.28 -15.90
N GLU A 216 -6.52 5.60 -15.36
CA GLU A 216 -7.61 6.26 -14.63
C GLU A 216 -7.08 7.04 -13.43
N LEU A 217 -6.13 6.49 -12.67
CA LEU A 217 -5.54 7.19 -11.53
C LEU A 217 -4.81 8.47 -11.95
N ASN A 218 -4.04 8.43 -13.04
CA ASN A 218 -3.37 9.62 -13.57
C ASN A 218 -4.38 10.66 -14.09
N GLU A 219 -5.46 10.23 -14.75
CA GLU A 219 -6.54 11.11 -15.21
C GLU A 219 -7.24 11.80 -14.04
N LEU A 220 -7.55 11.07 -12.96
CA LEU A 220 -8.13 11.63 -11.74
C LEU A 220 -7.25 12.70 -11.10
N VAL A 221 -5.94 12.42 -10.95
CA VAL A 221 -4.98 13.37 -10.39
C VAL A 221 -4.87 14.63 -11.25
N ASN A 222 -4.79 14.46 -12.57
CA ASN A 222 -4.73 15.59 -13.51
C ASN A 222 -6.01 16.46 -13.44
N ALA A 223 -7.19 15.83 -13.34
CA ALA A 223 -8.45 16.54 -13.21
C ALA A 223 -8.52 17.36 -11.91
N GLU A 224 -8.06 16.81 -10.79
CA GLU A 224 -8.03 17.50 -9.51
C GLU A 224 -7.03 18.67 -9.50
N MET A 225 -5.85 18.49 -10.10
CA MET A 225 -4.87 19.57 -10.26
C MET A 225 -5.41 20.73 -11.13
N GLN A 226 -6.19 20.43 -12.17
CA GLN A 226 -6.82 21.46 -13.00
C GLN A 226 -7.94 22.20 -12.27
N GLN A 227 -8.70 21.53 -11.41
CA GLN A 227 -9.76 22.16 -10.61
C GLN A 227 -9.20 23.06 -9.50
N ASN A 228 -8.03 22.74 -8.95
CA ASN A 228 -7.35 23.52 -7.92
C ASN A 228 -6.47 24.66 -8.47
N ASN A 229 -6.32 24.78 -9.79
CA ASN A 229 -5.75 25.99 -10.39
C ASN A 229 -6.80 27.11 -10.36
N PRO A 230 -6.50 28.30 -9.82
CA PRO A 230 -7.45 29.40 -9.80
C PRO A 230 -7.82 29.78 -11.24
N HIS A 231 -9.08 29.58 -11.61
CA HIS A 231 -9.66 30.35 -12.71
C HIS A 231 -9.58 31.84 -12.33
N PRO A 232 -9.33 32.76 -13.28
CA PRO A 232 -9.56 34.17 -13.03
C PRO A 232 -11.01 34.31 -12.57
N PRO A 233 -11.30 34.99 -11.46
CA PRO A 233 -12.68 35.15 -11.01
C PRO A 233 -13.47 35.89 -12.09
N ASP A 234 -14.57 35.30 -12.55
CA ASP A 234 -15.67 36.08 -13.10
C ASP A 234 -16.20 36.95 -11.94
N ASP A 235 -16.09 38.28 -12.10
CA ASP A 235 -16.43 39.29 -11.10
C ASP A 235 -17.79 39.01 -10.40
N PRO A 236 -17.80 39.08 -9.06
CA PRO A 236 -18.35 40.30 -8.47
C PRO A 236 -17.55 40.82 -7.26
N ALA A 237 -17.34 42.15 -7.28
CA ALA A 237 -16.91 43.10 -6.24
C ALA A 237 -16.05 42.58 -5.04
N PRO A 238 -14.85 43.15 -4.81
CA PRO A 238 -13.94 42.66 -3.78
C PRO A 238 -14.44 42.94 -2.35
N PRO A 239 -14.27 41.99 -1.40
CA PRO A 239 -14.35 42.30 0.03
C PRO A 239 -13.16 43.19 0.46
N PRO A 240 -13.29 43.96 1.56
CA PRO A 240 -12.22 44.85 2.03
C PRO A 240 -10.96 44.05 2.39
N ALA A 241 -9.81 44.59 1.98
CA ALA A 241 -8.50 43.96 1.95
C ALA A 241 -8.13 43.19 3.23
N ALA A 242 -8.11 41.87 3.13
CA ALA A 242 -7.22 41.04 3.94
C ALA A 242 -5.82 41.14 3.33
N GLU A 243 -4.78 41.27 4.17
CA GLU A 243 -3.39 41.25 3.72
C GLU A 243 -3.15 40.03 2.83
N GLU A 244 -2.66 40.28 1.61
CA GLU A 244 -2.29 39.23 0.66
C GLU A 244 -1.28 38.29 1.34
N PRO A 245 -1.43 36.95 1.18
CA PRO A 245 -0.38 36.04 1.61
C PRO A 245 0.91 36.45 0.92
N LEU A 246 1.97 36.63 1.73
CA LEU A 246 3.30 36.94 1.24
C LEU A 246 3.63 36.01 0.05
N PRO A 247 4.09 36.56 -1.09
CA PRO A 247 4.54 35.71 -2.19
C PRO A 247 5.62 34.77 -1.65
N PRO A 248 5.67 33.50 -2.10
CA PRO A 248 6.71 32.59 -1.68
C PRO A 248 8.06 33.26 -1.93
N SER A 249 8.85 33.43 -0.86
CA SER A 249 10.18 34.01 -0.94
C SER A 249 10.98 33.21 -1.97
N SER A 250 11.35 33.83 -3.08
CA SER A 250 12.05 33.23 -4.20
C SER A 250 13.52 32.86 -3.92
N ASP A 251 13.95 32.95 -2.66
CA ASP A 251 15.35 32.85 -2.25
C ASP A 251 15.64 31.61 -1.39
N ALA A 252 14.81 30.57 -1.46
CA ALA A 252 15.26 29.23 -1.06
C ALA A 252 16.15 28.69 -2.18
N ASP A 253 17.45 28.56 -1.92
CA ASP A 253 18.51 28.03 -2.80
C ASP A 253 17.98 27.02 -3.85
N SER A 254 17.52 27.55 -4.98
CA SER A 254 16.79 26.82 -6.01
C SER A 254 17.68 25.80 -6.75
N SER A 255 18.99 25.87 -6.49
CA SER A 255 20.00 25.00 -7.10
C SER A 255 20.06 23.60 -6.48
N GLN A 256 19.69 23.43 -5.20
CA GLN A 256 19.72 22.12 -4.52
C GLN A 256 18.37 21.42 -4.59
N VAL A 257 17.26 22.13 -4.29
CA VAL A 257 15.91 21.55 -4.36
C VAL A 257 15.55 21.16 -5.78
N GLY A 258 15.95 21.96 -6.78
CA GLY A 258 15.74 21.63 -8.20
C GLY A 258 16.37 20.29 -8.61
N LYS A 259 17.49 19.88 -7.99
CA LYS A 259 18.12 18.57 -8.24
C LYS A 259 17.37 17.40 -7.61
N MET A 260 16.43 17.68 -6.72
CA MET A 260 15.60 16.69 -6.04
C MET A 260 14.22 16.52 -6.68
N ILE A 261 13.93 17.22 -7.79
CA ILE A 261 12.68 17.09 -8.53
C ILE A 261 12.93 16.25 -9.78
N GLU A 262 12.29 15.09 -9.85
CA GLU A 262 12.42 14.17 -10.98
C GLU A 262 11.00 13.80 -11.47
N PRO A 263 10.51 14.40 -12.58
CA PRO A 263 9.17 14.14 -13.08
C PRO A 263 9.09 12.76 -13.72
N ARG A 264 8.05 11.99 -13.37
CA ARG A 264 7.74 10.70 -13.99
C ARG A 264 6.26 10.39 -13.82
N LEU A 265 5.61 9.89 -14.87
CA LEU A 265 4.20 9.47 -14.79
C LEU A 265 3.99 8.44 -13.69
N GLY A 266 2.91 8.57 -12.92
CA GLY A 266 2.66 7.72 -11.75
C GLY A 266 3.39 8.16 -10.47
N PHE A 267 4.14 9.27 -10.50
CA PHE A 267 4.87 9.80 -9.34
C PHE A 267 4.61 11.28 -9.13
N ALA A 268 4.39 11.68 -7.89
CA ALA A 268 4.45 13.08 -7.46
C ALA A 268 5.89 13.61 -7.59
N ASN A 269 6.88 12.77 -7.25
CA ASN A 269 8.31 13.03 -7.49
C ASN A 269 9.09 11.72 -7.46
N TYR A 270 9.66 11.32 -8.60
CA TYR A 270 10.35 10.03 -8.75
C TYR A 270 11.72 9.97 -8.05
N TYR A 271 12.29 11.12 -7.70
CA TYR A 271 13.57 11.23 -6.98
C TYR A 271 13.58 10.36 -5.72
N PHE A 272 12.49 10.40 -4.95
CA PHE A 272 12.35 9.63 -3.72
C PHE A 272 12.26 8.13 -3.99
N ASN A 273 11.62 7.70 -5.07
CA ASN A 273 11.57 6.30 -5.44
C ASN A 273 12.96 5.78 -5.80
N ARG A 274 13.70 6.52 -6.65
CA ARG A 274 15.09 6.20 -7.02
C ARG A 274 15.97 6.08 -5.77
N HIS A 275 15.85 7.01 -4.83
CA HIS A 275 16.62 6.96 -3.58
C HIS A 275 16.26 5.74 -2.72
N ARG A 276 14.96 5.42 -2.56
CA ARG A 276 14.52 4.23 -1.81
C ARG A 276 15.01 2.93 -2.45
N LYS A 277 14.94 2.80 -3.78
CA LYS A 277 15.48 1.64 -4.51
C LYS A 277 16.96 1.42 -4.25
N GLU A 278 17.74 2.49 -4.33
CA GLU A 278 19.19 2.45 -4.09
C GLU A 278 19.51 2.02 -2.65
N GLN A 279 18.80 2.58 -1.66
CA GLN A 279 18.98 2.20 -0.26
C GLN A 279 18.70 0.71 -0.01
N VAL A 280 17.61 0.17 -0.59
CA VAL A 280 17.28 -1.26 -0.47
C VAL A 280 18.35 -2.12 -1.13
N TRP A 281 18.80 -1.74 -2.34
CA TRP A 281 19.82 -2.48 -3.05
C TRP A 281 21.14 -2.51 -2.29
N GLN A 282 21.64 -1.36 -1.83
CA GLN A 282 22.88 -1.25 -1.06
C GLN A 282 22.85 -2.10 0.22
N ARG A 283 21.73 -2.13 0.95
CA ARG A 283 21.58 -3.02 2.12
C ARG A 283 21.62 -4.49 1.72
N SER A 284 20.85 -4.87 0.71
CA SER A 284 20.74 -6.27 0.28
C SER A 284 22.04 -6.81 -0.36
N SER A 285 22.79 -5.97 -1.07
CA SER A 285 24.04 -6.35 -1.72
C SER A 285 25.20 -6.42 -0.74
N ALA A 286 25.13 -5.74 0.42
CA ALA A 286 26.18 -5.78 1.46
C ALA A 286 26.41 -7.19 2.04
N HIS A 287 25.50 -8.15 1.83
CA HIS A 287 25.65 -9.54 2.30
C HIS A 287 26.65 -10.38 1.49
N GLY A 288 27.21 -9.84 0.40
CA GLY A 288 28.22 -10.56 -0.36
C GLY A 288 28.79 -9.73 -1.51
N ASP A 289 29.91 -10.17 -2.06
CA ASP A 289 30.50 -9.55 -3.25
C ASP A 289 29.79 -10.03 -4.53
N PHE A 290 28.49 -9.73 -4.64
CA PHE A 290 27.66 -10.17 -5.75
C PHE A 290 28.08 -9.58 -7.11
N PRO A 291 28.42 -8.28 -7.24
CA PRO A 291 28.82 -7.69 -8.52
C PRO A 291 30.02 -8.38 -9.19
N ASN A 292 30.95 -8.93 -8.39
CA ASN A 292 32.11 -9.67 -8.90
C ASN A 292 31.85 -11.17 -9.10
N ARG A 293 30.74 -11.72 -8.57
CA ARG A 293 30.38 -13.14 -8.70
C ARG A 293 29.58 -13.41 -9.97
N ARG A 294 30.23 -13.28 -11.12
CA ARG A 294 29.63 -13.48 -12.46
C ARG A 294 29.57 -14.93 -12.95
N ASN A 295 30.23 -15.84 -12.24
CA ASN A 295 30.21 -17.28 -12.55
C ASN A 295 28.85 -17.91 -12.23
N THR A 296 28.64 -19.16 -12.65
CA THR A 296 27.45 -19.95 -12.31
C THR A 296 27.24 -20.03 -10.79
N TRP A 297 26.07 -19.63 -10.30
CA TRP A 297 25.69 -19.80 -8.90
C TRP A 297 25.16 -21.22 -8.69
N ARG A 298 25.62 -21.87 -7.64
CA ARG A 298 25.23 -23.23 -7.27
C ARG A 298 24.65 -23.22 -5.87
N PHE A 299 23.39 -23.61 -5.75
CA PHE A 299 22.70 -23.81 -4.49
C PHE A 299 22.59 -25.30 -4.23
N ARG A 300 22.84 -25.72 -2.98
CA ARG A 300 22.68 -27.10 -2.54
C ARG A 300 21.94 -27.11 -1.22
N GLY A 301 21.02 -28.05 -1.07
CA GLY A 301 20.24 -28.21 0.15
C GLY A 301 19.48 -29.53 0.15
N SER A 302 18.48 -29.62 1.01
CA SER A 302 17.54 -30.74 1.05
C SER A 302 16.11 -30.21 1.19
N LEU A 303 15.13 -30.98 0.72
CA LEU A 303 13.72 -30.61 0.86
C LEU A 303 13.33 -30.54 2.35
N ALA A 304 12.47 -29.59 2.73
CA ALA A 304 12.02 -29.50 4.11
C ALA A 304 11.27 -30.79 4.51
N GLY A 305 11.60 -31.35 5.67
CA GLY A 305 11.01 -32.60 6.18
C GLY A 305 11.58 -33.88 5.55
N GLU A 306 12.47 -33.80 4.56
CA GLU A 306 13.11 -34.95 3.93
C GLU A 306 14.60 -34.72 3.67
N ASN A 307 15.46 -35.71 3.89
CA ASN A 307 16.88 -35.61 3.48
C ASN A 307 17.07 -35.80 1.95
N THR A 308 16.08 -35.40 1.16
CA THR A 308 16.11 -35.46 -0.31
C THR A 308 17.00 -34.33 -0.84
N PRO A 309 18.15 -34.62 -1.49
CA PRO A 309 19.06 -33.58 -1.95
C PRO A 309 18.47 -32.79 -3.12
N VAL A 310 18.67 -31.48 -3.07
CA VAL A 310 18.30 -30.52 -4.10
C VAL A 310 19.54 -29.73 -4.53
N GLU A 311 19.70 -29.54 -5.83
CA GLU A 311 20.72 -28.68 -6.40
C GLU A 311 20.09 -27.74 -7.44
N ILE A 312 20.42 -26.45 -7.35
CA ILE A 312 20.01 -25.45 -8.33
C ILE A 312 21.26 -24.82 -8.91
N LEU A 313 21.32 -24.74 -10.24
CA LEU A 313 22.37 -24.03 -10.98
C LEU A 313 21.76 -22.86 -11.71
N LEU A 314 22.33 -21.67 -11.56
CA LEU A 314 21.91 -20.46 -12.27
C LEU A 314 23.10 -19.85 -13.00
N ASN A 315 22.95 -19.66 -14.30
CA ASN A 315 23.88 -18.89 -15.12
C ASN A 315 23.12 -17.79 -15.88
N SER A 316 23.81 -17.05 -16.75
CA SER A 316 23.19 -15.91 -17.46
C SER A 316 22.13 -16.30 -18.49
N ASN A 317 22.21 -17.52 -19.03
CA ASN A 317 21.44 -17.96 -20.21
C ASN A 317 20.52 -19.15 -19.92
N SER A 318 20.72 -19.84 -18.79
CA SER A 318 19.89 -20.95 -18.35
C SER A 318 19.96 -21.17 -16.85
N GLY A 319 19.05 -22.01 -16.36
CA GLY A 319 19.10 -22.55 -15.01
C GLY A 319 18.61 -23.98 -14.96
N SER A 320 18.98 -24.71 -13.92
CA SER A 320 18.52 -26.07 -13.69
C SER A 320 18.19 -26.32 -12.23
N LEU A 321 17.20 -27.18 -12.00
CA LEU A 321 16.79 -27.70 -10.71
C LEU A 321 16.87 -29.23 -10.76
N ARG A 322 17.68 -29.81 -9.89
CA ARG A 322 17.79 -31.25 -9.72
C ARG A 322 17.21 -31.67 -8.37
N ILE A 323 16.24 -32.58 -8.41
CA ILE A 323 15.64 -33.23 -7.23
C ILE A 323 15.77 -34.74 -7.41
N ARG A 324 16.63 -35.38 -6.60
CA ARG A 324 17.02 -36.79 -6.79
C ARG A 324 17.54 -37.05 -8.22
N ASN A 325 16.78 -37.82 -9.02
CA ASN A 325 17.10 -38.18 -10.40
C ASN A 325 16.34 -37.33 -11.44
N ARG A 326 15.45 -36.43 -11.00
CA ARG A 326 14.70 -35.54 -11.90
C ARG A 326 15.49 -34.25 -12.09
N VAL A 327 15.71 -33.87 -13.33
CA VAL A 327 16.34 -32.61 -13.72
C VAL A 327 15.33 -31.79 -14.50
N PHE A 328 15.16 -30.54 -14.11
CA PHE A 328 14.40 -29.54 -14.82
C PHE A 328 15.39 -28.50 -15.31
N GLU A 329 15.38 -28.20 -16.61
CA GLU A 329 16.23 -27.19 -17.21
C GLU A 329 15.36 -26.14 -17.88
N VAL A 330 15.79 -24.89 -17.77
CA VAL A 330 15.13 -23.74 -18.35
C VAL A 330 16.20 -22.94 -19.09
N ALA A 331 16.05 -22.84 -20.41
CA ALA A 331 16.77 -21.86 -21.20
C ALA A 331 16.04 -20.52 -21.13
N TYR A 332 16.79 -19.42 -21.12
CA TYR A 332 16.26 -18.06 -21.07
C TYR A 332 16.15 -17.43 -22.47
N ASP A 333 15.91 -18.25 -23.49
CA ASP A 333 15.86 -17.87 -24.90
C ASP A 333 14.43 -17.63 -25.41
N THR A 334 13.43 -17.87 -24.58
CA THR A 334 12.01 -17.58 -24.84
C THR A 334 11.45 -16.57 -23.83
N SER A 335 10.18 -16.21 -24.00
CA SER A 335 9.42 -15.35 -23.08
C SER A 335 9.57 -15.80 -21.63
N MET A 336 9.97 -14.90 -20.73
CA MET A 336 10.00 -15.19 -19.29
C MET A 336 8.59 -15.43 -18.77
N SER A 337 7.61 -14.70 -19.31
CA SER A 337 6.20 -14.90 -18.99
C SER A 337 5.72 -16.33 -19.27
N ASP A 338 6.01 -16.85 -20.46
CA ASP A 338 5.64 -18.20 -20.86
C ASP A 338 6.33 -19.24 -19.97
N ILE A 339 7.63 -19.04 -19.69
CA ILE A 339 8.41 -19.95 -18.85
C ILE A 339 7.78 -20.04 -17.45
N VAL A 340 7.46 -18.90 -16.83
CA VAL A 340 6.89 -18.82 -15.47
C VAL A 340 5.49 -19.44 -15.44
N SER A 341 4.70 -19.23 -16.50
CA SER A 341 3.33 -19.72 -16.60
C SER A 341 3.25 -21.21 -16.94
N SER A 342 4.32 -21.79 -17.50
CA SER A 342 4.33 -23.19 -17.95
C SER A 342 4.31 -24.21 -16.80
N ARG A 343 5.20 -24.05 -15.81
CA ARG A 343 5.44 -24.99 -14.71
C ARG A 343 5.96 -24.29 -13.47
N ARG A 344 5.61 -24.82 -12.29
CA ARG A 344 6.03 -24.25 -11.00
C ARG A 344 7.55 -24.29 -10.81
N GLU A 345 8.19 -25.38 -11.23
CA GLU A 345 9.64 -25.55 -11.14
C GLU A 345 10.39 -24.52 -11.99
N SER A 346 9.88 -24.21 -13.18
CA SER A 346 10.41 -23.17 -14.05
C SER A 346 10.30 -21.79 -13.40
N GLY A 347 9.15 -21.49 -12.78
CA GLY A 347 8.94 -20.24 -12.04
C GLY A 347 9.95 -20.04 -10.91
N LEU A 348 10.32 -21.09 -10.16
CA LEU A 348 11.35 -21.00 -9.11
C LEU A 348 12.72 -20.64 -9.68
N ILE A 349 13.13 -21.29 -10.78
CA ILE A 349 14.43 -21.01 -11.43
C ILE A 349 14.47 -19.55 -11.91
N VAL A 350 13.41 -19.11 -12.58
CA VAL A 350 13.28 -17.74 -13.10
C VAL A 350 13.26 -16.71 -11.96
N ALA A 351 12.56 -16.98 -10.86
CA ALA A 351 12.58 -16.15 -9.66
C ALA A 351 14.00 -15.98 -9.09
N LEU A 352 14.72 -17.07 -8.90
CA LEU A 352 16.10 -16.98 -8.38
C LEU A 352 17.04 -16.29 -9.37
N ARG A 353 16.80 -16.41 -10.69
CA ARG A 353 17.58 -15.70 -11.71
C ARG A 353 17.34 -14.19 -11.66
N ALA A 354 16.09 -13.73 -11.51
CA ALA A 354 15.77 -12.32 -11.32
C ALA A 354 16.47 -11.75 -10.09
N TRP A 355 16.40 -12.47 -8.98
CA TRP A 355 17.09 -12.12 -7.73
C TRP A 355 18.61 -12.07 -7.90
N GLN A 356 19.21 -13.04 -8.60
CA GLN A 356 20.63 -13.06 -8.91
C GLN A 356 21.03 -11.81 -9.72
N GLN A 357 20.28 -11.46 -10.78
CA GLN A 357 20.54 -10.27 -11.59
C GLN A 357 20.45 -8.99 -10.76
N TYR A 358 19.41 -8.88 -9.93
CA TYR A 358 19.23 -7.74 -9.03
C TYR A 358 20.44 -7.53 -8.12
N LEU A 359 20.94 -8.60 -7.49
CA LEU A 359 22.10 -8.50 -6.60
C LEU A 359 23.40 -8.17 -7.36
N GLN A 360 23.58 -8.68 -8.57
CA GLN A 360 24.78 -8.49 -9.38
C GLN A 360 24.85 -7.11 -10.06
N ASP A 361 23.72 -6.66 -10.60
CA ASP A 361 23.66 -5.52 -11.53
C ASP A 361 22.90 -4.32 -10.98
N GLY A 362 22.10 -4.52 -9.93
CA GLY A 362 21.28 -3.48 -9.33
C GLY A 362 19.90 -3.31 -9.98
N PRO A 363 19.03 -2.53 -9.31
CA PRO A 363 17.63 -2.34 -9.70
C PRO A 363 17.47 -1.79 -11.11
N ASP A 364 18.30 -0.83 -11.52
CA ASP A 364 18.14 -0.14 -12.81
C ASP A 364 18.62 -0.96 -14.01
N ARG A 365 19.37 -2.04 -13.78
CA ARG A 365 19.79 -3.02 -14.79
C ARG A 365 18.90 -4.26 -14.84
N LEU A 366 17.98 -4.41 -13.88
CA LEU A 366 16.99 -5.47 -13.89
C LEU A 366 15.91 -5.16 -14.93
N GLY A 367 15.35 -3.95 -14.89
CA GLY A 367 14.28 -3.55 -15.80
C GLY A 367 13.65 -2.25 -15.34
N ASP A 368 12.38 -2.06 -15.66
CA ASP A 368 11.65 -0.91 -15.12
C ASP A 368 11.27 -1.16 -13.66
N THR A 369 12.18 -0.73 -12.77
CA THR A 369 12.13 -1.05 -11.36
C THR A 369 11.60 0.11 -10.54
N ILE A 370 10.65 -0.18 -9.65
CA ILE A 370 10.03 0.75 -8.69
C ILE A 370 10.05 0.18 -7.27
N TYR A 371 10.11 1.06 -6.27
CA TYR A 371 9.89 0.70 -4.87
C TYR A 371 8.39 0.74 -4.52
N LEU A 372 7.85 -0.35 -3.97
CA LEU A 372 6.44 -0.52 -3.61
C LEU A 372 6.15 -0.23 -2.13
N GLY A 373 7.09 0.28 -1.36
CA GLY A 373 6.91 0.45 0.08
C GLY A 373 7.16 -0.85 0.85
N LYS A 374 6.62 -0.90 2.07
CA LYS A 374 6.71 -2.08 2.94
C LYS A 374 5.44 -2.91 2.82
N MET A 375 5.57 -4.17 2.42
CA MET A 375 4.45 -5.09 2.19
C MET A 375 4.49 -6.26 3.19
N PRO A 376 3.35 -6.81 3.62
CA PRO A 376 3.32 -7.97 4.50
C PRO A 376 3.87 -9.23 3.80
N VAL A 377 4.78 -9.94 4.48
CA VAL A 377 5.35 -11.22 4.00
C VAL A 377 5.01 -12.35 4.98
N TYR A 378 4.09 -13.21 4.56
CA TYR A 378 3.64 -14.36 5.34
C TYR A 378 4.62 -15.52 5.18
N LEU A 379 5.57 -15.63 6.12
CA LEU A 379 6.57 -16.70 6.16
C LEU A 379 6.05 -18.01 6.77
N SER A 380 4.89 -17.94 7.46
CA SER A 380 4.17 -19.07 8.02
C SER A 380 2.65 -18.83 7.96
N SER A 381 1.86 -19.90 8.10
CA SER A 381 0.40 -19.86 7.94
C SER A 381 -0.36 -19.32 9.15
N ASP A 382 0.29 -19.19 10.30
CA ASP A 382 -0.26 -18.67 11.56
C ASP A 382 -0.14 -17.14 11.68
N LEU A 383 0.55 -16.48 10.74
CA LEU A 383 0.65 -15.03 10.70
C LEU A 383 -0.66 -14.38 10.27
N THR A 384 -1.04 -13.34 11.00
CA THR A 384 -2.11 -12.39 10.70
C THR A 384 -1.49 -11.12 10.11
N LEU A 385 -2.24 -10.31 9.38
CA LEU A 385 -1.80 -9.00 8.91
C LEU A 385 -1.27 -8.11 10.06
N ALA A 386 -1.86 -8.23 11.25
CA ALA A 386 -1.45 -7.46 12.43
C ALA A 386 -0.05 -7.84 12.96
N ASN A 387 0.36 -9.10 12.86
CA ASN A 387 1.66 -9.58 13.35
C ASN A 387 2.66 -9.96 12.23
N CYS A 388 2.24 -9.87 10.98
CA CYS A 388 3.05 -10.20 9.82
C CYS A 388 4.15 -9.15 9.63
N PRO A 389 5.42 -9.56 9.48
CA PRO A 389 6.50 -8.61 9.24
C PRO A 389 6.29 -7.93 7.89
N ARG A 390 6.62 -6.63 7.83
CA ARG A 390 6.53 -5.85 6.61
C ARG A 390 7.90 -5.60 6.02
N HIS A 391 8.06 -6.03 4.78
CA HIS A 391 9.33 -6.04 4.06
C HIS A 391 9.33 -5.00 2.95
N GLU A 392 10.47 -4.33 2.79
CA GLU A 392 10.69 -3.40 1.69
C GLU A 392 10.63 -4.17 0.39
N THR A 393 9.69 -3.81 -0.48
CA THR A 393 9.46 -4.54 -1.72
C THR A 393 9.82 -3.68 -2.93
N ILE A 394 10.61 -4.28 -3.81
CA ILE A 394 10.96 -3.76 -5.13
C ILE A 394 10.16 -4.56 -6.16
N GLN A 395 9.54 -3.87 -7.12
CA GLN A 395 8.93 -4.50 -8.29
C GLN A 395 9.70 -4.08 -9.54
N SER A 396 9.90 -5.01 -10.46
CA SER A 396 10.46 -4.70 -11.78
C SER A 396 9.71 -5.42 -12.88
N LEU A 397 9.45 -4.73 -13.99
CA LEU A 397 9.17 -5.38 -15.26
C LEU A 397 10.50 -5.91 -15.79
N TRP A 398 10.72 -7.22 -15.63
CA TRP A 398 11.94 -7.93 -15.96
C TRP A 398 11.71 -8.76 -17.23
N TYR A 399 12.25 -8.28 -18.35
CA TYR A 399 11.86 -8.72 -19.70
C TYR A 399 10.35 -8.53 -19.92
N ASP A 400 9.59 -9.61 -20.07
CA ASP A 400 8.13 -9.64 -20.21
C ASP A 400 7.42 -10.28 -19.00
N ALA A 401 8.14 -10.45 -17.89
CA ALA A 401 7.59 -10.92 -16.62
C ALA A 401 7.70 -9.84 -15.54
N THR A 402 6.77 -9.83 -14.59
CA THR A 402 6.89 -8.98 -13.41
C THR A 402 7.60 -9.76 -12.30
N CYS A 403 8.63 -9.18 -11.70
CA CYS A 403 9.26 -9.73 -10.49
C CYS A 403 9.06 -8.82 -9.28
N ARG A 404 8.91 -9.42 -8.11
CA ARG A 404 8.88 -8.72 -6.81
C ARG A 404 9.92 -9.33 -5.87
N LEU A 405 10.72 -8.46 -5.28
CA LEU A 405 11.80 -8.80 -4.37
C LEU A 405 11.53 -8.09 -3.04
N SER A 406 11.28 -8.85 -1.98
CA SER A 406 11.01 -8.31 -0.65
C SER A 406 12.18 -8.58 0.29
N PHE A 407 12.60 -7.53 1.00
CA PHE A 407 13.77 -7.54 1.87
C PHE A 407 13.39 -7.12 3.30
N ASP A 408 13.96 -7.80 4.28
CA ASP A 408 13.85 -7.42 5.68
C ASP A 408 14.48 -6.03 5.88
N PRO A 409 13.72 -5.02 6.36
CA PRO A 409 14.22 -3.65 6.50
C PRO A 409 15.33 -3.51 7.55
N ALA A 410 15.42 -4.42 8.52
CA ALA A 410 16.38 -4.33 9.62
C ALA A 410 17.78 -4.82 9.20
N ASN A 411 17.85 -5.86 8.38
CA ASN A 411 19.13 -6.49 8.02
C ASN A 411 19.43 -6.51 6.52
N GLY A 412 18.45 -6.32 5.63
CA GLY A 412 18.64 -6.37 4.17
C GLY A 412 18.49 -7.75 3.54
N HIS A 413 18.21 -8.80 4.32
CA HIS A 413 18.06 -10.15 3.80
C HIS A 413 16.83 -10.29 2.91
N THR A 414 16.99 -10.99 1.78
CA THR A 414 15.87 -11.37 0.92
C THR A 414 14.96 -12.34 1.65
N SER A 415 13.68 -11.97 1.76
CA SER A 415 12.66 -12.72 2.49
C SER A 415 11.67 -13.40 1.55
N LEU A 416 11.40 -12.78 0.40
CA LEU A 416 10.53 -13.33 -0.61
C LEU A 416 10.96 -12.87 -2.00
N VAL A 417 10.90 -13.80 -2.96
CA VAL A 417 11.02 -13.52 -4.38
C VAL A 417 9.79 -14.09 -5.08
N GLU A 418 9.12 -13.25 -5.85
CA GLU A 418 7.98 -13.66 -6.66
C GLU A 418 8.23 -13.26 -8.11
N VAL A 419 7.79 -14.10 -9.04
CA VAL A 419 7.73 -13.77 -10.46
C VAL A 419 6.37 -14.17 -10.98
N PHE A 420 5.83 -13.31 -11.84
CA PHE A 420 4.53 -13.46 -12.48
C PHE A 420 4.79 -13.30 -13.97
N GLY A 421 4.27 -14.23 -14.78
CA GLY A 421 4.12 -13.93 -16.19
C GLY A 421 3.10 -12.82 -16.37
N ASP A 422 3.22 -12.08 -17.47
CA ASP A 422 2.14 -11.26 -18.00
C ASP A 422 0.97 -12.19 -18.32
N VAL A 423 0.04 -12.29 -17.38
CA VAL A 423 -1.26 -12.90 -17.63
C VAL A 423 -1.98 -11.84 -18.44
N GLY A 424 -1.90 -11.96 -19.76
CA GLY A 424 -2.79 -11.23 -20.65
C GLY A 424 -4.23 -11.54 -20.25
N GLN A 425 -4.77 -10.72 -19.35
CA GLN A 425 -6.02 -10.88 -18.60
C GLN A 425 -6.10 -12.04 -17.60
#